data_AF-A0A927ZF48-F1
#
_entry.id   AF-A0A927ZF48-F1
#
_cell.length_a   1.000
_cell.length_b   1.000
_cell.length_c   1.000
_cell.angle_alpha   90.00
_cell.angle_beta   90.00
_cell.angle_gamma   90.00
#
_symmetry.space_group_name_H-M   'P 1'
#
loop_
_entity.id
_entity.type
_entity.pdbx_description
1 polymer ?
#
loop_
_entity_poly.entity_id
_entity_poly.type
_entity_poly.pdbx_seq_one_letter_code
_entity_poly.pdbx_strand_id
1 'polypeptide(L)'
;MVVLPKEISGIVENPIRHFEENPIGILDIIAFACEAEFDFDKAVAEAAADKFELLEGVPVEQIRERFEKIISSKRAGKGLTLLTNVGVLDSILGKQATQNMSKAEMEDFSIYVENIDKTKQTRLRRLALFYKCFTPKKAEAAIKRLEYSPEDEGYLLDGIYLLDKLYFLTNKYDLKKFLVKYGMERYDFLNNLSKAQRIVYDLSVNRIVSRQYVMDNIKEYDEPIFVEDLVIGPEDLRNAGIPDDEFDRIFDAVLDITHMKPYLNTKKDLLEYANKFYKNKWAATFRKLKFIK
;
A
#
# COMPACT_ATOMS: atom_id res chain seq x y z
N MET A 1 1.70 -17.75 33.80
CA MET A 1 0.81 -18.78 33.20
C MET A 1 -0.16 -18.05 32.29
N VAL A 2 -0.16 -18.33 31.00
CA VAL A 2 -1.10 -17.70 30.05
C VAL A 2 -2.48 -18.29 30.31
N VAL A 3 -3.48 -17.45 30.58
CA VAL A 3 -4.86 -17.89 30.74
C VAL A 3 -5.46 -18.08 29.35
N LEU A 4 -5.86 -19.31 29.02
CA LEU A 4 -6.45 -19.62 27.72
C LEU A 4 -7.92 -19.21 27.69
N PRO A 5 -8.37 -18.46 26.67
CA PRO A 5 -9.79 -18.30 26.38
C PRO A 5 -10.45 -19.67 26.19
N LYS A 6 -11.75 -19.76 26.49
CA LYS A 6 -12.51 -21.01 26.40
C LYS A 6 -12.37 -21.70 25.04
N GLU A 7 -12.41 -20.91 23.96
CA GLU A 7 -12.24 -21.40 22.59
C GLU A 7 -10.86 -22.04 22.39
N ILE A 8 -9.79 -21.39 22.85
CA ILE A 8 -8.42 -21.91 22.75
C ILE A 8 -8.21 -23.13 23.64
N SER A 9 -8.79 -23.16 24.85
CA SER A 9 -8.74 -24.33 25.74
C SER A 9 -9.35 -25.57 25.07
N GLY A 10 -10.50 -25.40 24.41
CA GLY A 10 -11.15 -26.50 23.68
C GLY A 10 -10.29 -27.05 22.54
N ILE A 11 -9.55 -26.19 21.83
CA ILE A 11 -8.59 -26.61 20.80
C ILE A 11 -7.44 -27.41 21.42
N VAL A 12 -6.88 -26.95 22.54
CA VAL A 12 -5.76 -27.66 23.18
C VAL A 12 -6.18 -29.03 23.74
N GLU A 13 -7.39 -29.15 24.24
CA GLU A 13 -7.91 -30.41 24.81
C GLU A 13 -8.23 -31.47 23.74
N ASN A 14 -8.85 -31.09 22.62
CA ASN A 14 -9.20 -32.01 21.54
C ASN A 14 -9.17 -31.32 20.16
N PRO A 15 -7.97 -31.12 19.57
CA PRO A 15 -7.81 -30.26 18.42
C PRO A 15 -8.50 -30.79 17.16
N ILE A 16 -8.42 -32.10 16.90
CA ILE A 16 -9.07 -32.75 15.74
C ILE A 16 -10.57 -32.49 15.77
N ARG A 17 -11.23 -32.84 16.87
CA ARG A 17 -12.68 -32.65 17.01
C ARG A 17 -13.06 -31.19 16.93
N HIS A 18 -12.29 -30.30 17.56
CA HIS A 18 -12.58 -28.87 17.52
C HIS A 18 -12.49 -28.32 16.09
N PHE A 19 -11.47 -28.69 15.31
CA PHE A 19 -11.33 -28.22 13.93
C PHE A 19 -12.38 -28.82 12.99
N GLU A 20 -12.89 -30.02 13.26
CA GLU A 20 -14.03 -30.60 12.54
C GLU A 20 -15.34 -29.84 12.80
N GLU A 21 -15.59 -29.45 14.06
CA GLU A 21 -16.77 -28.69 14.46
C GLU A 21 -16.67 -27.20 14.10
N ASN A 22 -15.46 -26.62 14.16
CA ASN A 22 -15.17 -25.20 13.97
C ASN A 22 -13.81 -24.98 13.26
N PRO A 23 -13.75 -25.08 11.93
CA PRO A 23 -12.49 -25.03 11.18
C PRO A 23 -11.69 -23.74 11.33
N ILE A 24 -12.35 -22.59 11.54
CA ILE A 24 -11.67 -21.30 11.75
C ILE A 24 -10.77 -21.30 13.01
N GLY A 25 -11.02 -22.23 13.94
CA GLY A 25 -10.19 -22.46 15.12
C GLY A 25 -8.69 -22.66 14.80
N ILE A 26 -8.36 -23.18 13.60
CA ILE A 26 -6.97 -23.28 13.12
C ILE A 26 -6.30 -21.91 13.07
N LEU A 27 -6.98 -20.91 12.52
CA LEU A 27 -6.45 -19.55 12.44
C LEU A 27 -6.56 -18.81 13.77
N ASP A 28 -7.59 -19.08 14.57
CA ASP A 28 -7.77 -18.47 15.89
C ASP A 28 -6.63 -18.85 16.85
N ILE A 29 -6.22 -20.12 16.88
CA ILE A 29 -5.09 -20.54 17.75
C ILE A 29 -3.75 -19.97 17.29
N ILE A 30 -3.54 -19.81 15.97
CA ILE A 30 -2.34 -19.16 15.43
C ILE A 30 -2.34 -17.68 15.76
N ALA A 31 -3.47 -16.98 15.58
CA ALA A 31 -3.62 -15.58 15.97
C ALA A 31 -3.35 -15.38 17.47
N PHE A 32 -3.93 -16.24 18.32
CA PHE A 32 -3.69 -16.21 19.76
C PHE A 32 -2.22 -16.46 20.11
N ALA A 33 -1.56 -17.43 19.44
CA ALA A 33 -0.15 -17.71 19.61
C ALA A 33 0.76 -16.51 19.28
N CYS A 34 0.31 -15.58 18.42
CA CYS A 34 1.00 -14.34 18.10
C CYS A 34 0.81 -13.26 19.17
N GLU A 35 -0.36 -13.20 19.80
CA GLU A 35 -0.71 -12.17 20.79
C GLU A 35 -0.23 -12.49 22.21
N ALA A 36 -0.37 -13.75 22.66
CA ALA A 36 -0.35 -14.09 24.09
C ALA A 36 0.94 -14.76 24.62
N GLU A 37 2.06 -14.67 23.91
CA GLU A 37 3.28 -15.43 24.20
C GLU A 37 3.08 -16.93 24.36
N PHE A 38 2.08 -17.45 23.65
CA PHE A 38 1.68 -18.85 23.68
C PHE A 38 2.33 -19.66 22.57
N ASP A 39 2.79 -20.86 22.92
CA ASP A 39 3.18 -21.94 22.01
C ASP A 39 2.22 -23.09 22.25
N PHE A 40 1.72 -23.69 21.17
CA PHE A 40 0.90 -24.90 21.25
C PHE A 40 1.73 -26.14 20.89
N ASP A 41 1.33 -27.26 21.47
CA ASP A 41 2.04 -28.53 21.32
C ASP A 41 1.94 -29.10 19.90
N LYS A 42 2.84 -30.03 19.60
CA LYS A 42 2.92 -30.73 18.32
C LYS A 42 1.60 -31.35 17.88
N ALA A 43 0.80 -31.88 18.81
CA ALA A 43 -0.49 -32.48 18.51
C ALA A 43 -1.50 -31.48 17.91
N VAL A 44 -1.49 -30.24 18.37
CA VAL A 44 -2.33 -29.17 17.81
C VAL A 44 -1.87 -28.80 16.40
N ALA A 45 -0.55 -28.70 16.19
CA ALA A 45 0.02 -28.42 14.88
C ALA A 45 -0.28 -29.53 13.86
N GLU A 46 -0.14 -30.80 14.26
CA GLU A 46 -0.46 -31.96 13.44
C GLU A 46 -1.95 -32.03 13.11
N ALA A 47 -2.82 -31.77 14.08
CA ALA A 47 -4.27 -31.70 13.84
C ALA A 47 -4.64 -30.55 12.88
N ALA A 48 -4.00 -29.39 13.01
CA ALA A 48 -4.23 -28.29 12.09
C ALA A 48 -3.77 -28.63 10.66
N ALA A 49 -2.66 -29.34 10.52
CA ALA A 49 -2.13 -29.81 9.23
C ALA A 49 -2.95 -30.96 8.62
N ASP A 50 -3.65 -31.75 9.43
CA ASP A 50 -4.61 -32.76 8.97
C ASP A 50 -5.93 -32.14 8.50
N LYS A 51 -6.35 -31.04 9.15
CA LYS A 51 -7.69 -30.45 8.96
C LYS A 51 -7.75 -29.15 8.17
N PHE A 52 -6.63 -28.62 7.67
CA PHE A 52 -6.60 -27.30 7.02
C PHE A 52 -7.53 -27.17 5.81
N GLU A 53 -7.83 -28.26 5.10
CA GLU A 53 -8.75 -28.26 3.94
C GLU A 53 -10.18 -27.86 4.35
N LEU A 54 -10.57 -28.08 5.62
CA LEU A 54 -11.87 -27.65 6.14
C LEU A 54 -12.05 -26.13 6.13
N LEU A 55 -10.95 -25.36 6.05
CA LEU A 55 -11.01 -23.91 5.87
C LEU A 55 -11.65 -23.49 4.53
N GLU A 56 -11.72 -24.38 3.52
CA GLU A 56 -12.40 -24.08 2.25
C GLU A 56 -13.90 -23.78 2.45
N GLY A 57 -14.53 -24.33 3.50
CA GLY A 57 -15.93 -24.07 3.85
C GLY A 57 -16.16 -22.82 4.72
N VAL A 58 -15.09 -22.15 5.17
CA VAL A 58 -15.19 -21.00 6.07
C VAL A 58 -15.41 -19.71 5.27
N PRO A 59 -16.35 -18.82 5.70
CA PRO A 59 -16.54 -17.54 5.04
C PRO A 59 -15.25 -16.72 4.95
N VAL A 60 -14.98 -16.18 3.76
CA VAL A 60 -13.76 -15.41 3.47
C VAL A 60 -13.54 -14.23 4.41
N GLU A 61 -14.62 -13.55 4.82
CA GLU A 61 -14.61 -12.49 5.84
C GLU A 61 -13.88 -12.94 7.11
N GLN A 62 -14.19 -14.14 7.60
CA GLN A 62 -13.58 -14.68 8.81
C GLN A 62 -12.11 -15.01 8.58
N ILE A 63 -11.78 -15.64 7.44
CA ILE A 63 -10.39 -15.93 7.05
C ILE A 63 -9.57 -14.63 7.00
N ARG A 64 -10.08 -13.59 6.33
CA ARG A 64 -9.46 -12.27 6.23
C ARG A 64 -9.25 -11.67 7.62
N GLU A 65 -10.28 -11.62 8.47
CA GLU A 65 -10.16 -11.06 9.82
C GLU A 65 -9.05 -11.72 10.66
N ARG A 66 -8.93 -13.05 10.63
CA ARG A 66 -7.88 -13.74 11.41
C ARG A 66 -6.50 -13.53 10.79
N PHE A 67 -6.41 -13.54 9.48
CA PHE A 67 -5.17 -13.26 8.77
C PHE A 67 -4.66 -11.84 9.05
N GLU A 68 -5.54 -10.85 9.04
CA GLU A 68 -5.22 -9.47 9.39
C GLU A 68 -4.74 -9.33 10.84
N LYS A 69 -5.38 -10.04 11.78
CA LYS A 69 -4.93 -10.10 13.18
C LYS A 69 -3.52 -10.67 13.30
N ILE A 70 -3.23 -11.78 12.60
CA ILE A 70 -1.91 -12.40 12.58
C ILE A 70 -0.86 -11.41 12.05
N ILE A 71 -1.09 -10.81 10.88
CA ILE A 71 -0.13 -9.88 10.25
C ILE A 71 0.08 -8.59 11.07
N SER A 72 -0.96 -8.14 11.75
CA SER A 72 -0.92 -6.92 12.57
C SER A 72 -0.40 -7.16 13.99
N SER A 73 -0.16 -8.41 14.39
CA SER A 73 0.29 -8.74 15.74
C SER A 73 1.74 -8.31 15.99
N LYS A 74 2.17 -8.25 17.26
CA LYS A 74 3.58 -7.97 17.61
C LYS A 74 4.57 -9.04 17.12
N ARG A 75 4.07 -10.26 16.86
CA ARG A 75 4.85 -11.43 16.46
C ARG A 75 4.28 -12.04 15.18
N ALA A 76 4.11 -11.18 14.19
CA ALA A 76 3.58 -11.54 12.88
C ALA A 76 4.50 -12.52 12.17
N GLY A 77 5.82 -12.39 12.35
CA GLY A 77 6.80 -13.34 11.81
C GLY A 77 6.51 -14.77 12.30
N LYS A 78 6.35 -14.94 13.62
CA LYS A 78 5.95 -16.24 14.22
C LYS A 78 4.66 -16.78 13.61
N GLY A 79 3.63 -15.95 13.51
CA GLY A 79 2.35 -16.34 12.93
C GLY A 79 2.47 -16.82 11.50
N LEU A 80 3.20 -16.10 10.65
CA LEU A 80 3.44 -16.47 9.27
C LEU A 80 4.25 -17.77 9.15
N THR A 81 5.25 -17.97 10.01
CA THR A 81 5.97 -19.25 10.10
C THR A 81 5.02 -20.40 10.45
N LEU A 82 4.12 -20.21 11.41
CA LEU A 82 3.12 -21.23 11.77
C LEU A 82 2.16 -21.52 10.60
N LEU A 83 1.67 -20.48 9.92
CA LEU A 83 0.81 -20.64 8.74
C LEU A 83 1.50 -21.46 7.64
N THR A 84 2.78 -21.21 7.38
CA THR A 84 3.57 -21.96 6.40
C THR A 84 3.80 -23.41 6.84
N ASN A 85 4.19 -23.63 8.10
CA ASN A 85 4.49 -24.98 8.62
C ASN A 85 3.26 -25.89 8.64
N VAL A 86 2.08 -25.34 8.90
CA VAL A 86 0.80 -26.07 8.88
C VAL A 86 0.26 -26.25 7.46
N GLY A 87 0.75 -25.48 6.48
CA GLY A 87 0.31 -25.56 5.08
C GLY A 87 -1.00 -24.79 4.78
N VAL A 88 -1.46 -23.95 5.71
CA VAL A 88 -2.75 -23.24 5.59
C VAL A 88 -2.70 -21.99 4.69
N LEU A 89 -1.52 -21.58 4.23
CA LEU A 89 -1.36 -20.37 3.42
C LEU A 89 -2.18 -20.43 2.11
N ASP A 90 -2.30 -21.62 1.52
CA ASP A 90 -3.12 -21.90 0.33
C ASP A 90 -4.61 -21.65 0.58
N SER A 91 -5.11 -22.04 1.75
CA SER A 91 -6.50 -21.82 2.15
C SER A 91 -6.81 -20.32 2.31
N ILE A 92 -5.81 -19.53 2.74
CA ILE A 92 -5.93 -18.09 2.93
C ILE A 92 -5.83 -17.35 1.59
N LEU A 93 -4.67 -17.43 0.91
CA LEU A 93 -4.36 -16.61 -0.27
C LEU A 93 -4.91 -17.21 -1.57
N GLY A 94 -5.30 -18.48 -1.55
CA GLY A 94 -5.70 -19.24 -2.72
C GLY A 94 -4.51 -19.85 -3.45
N LYS A 95 -4.71 -21.06 -3.98
CA LYS A 95 -3.70 -21.86 -4.71
C LYS A 95 -2.98 -21.08 -5.81
N GLN A 96 -3.66 -20.16 -6.50
CA GLN A 96 -3.04 -19.34 -7.55
C GLN A 96 -1.90 -18.46 -7.01
N ALA A 97 -2.03 -17.93 -5.80
CA ALA A 97 -1.06 -17.02 -5.21
C ALA A 97 0.16 -17.77 -4.61
N THR A 98 -0.06 -18.97 -4.10
CA THR A 98 0.96 -19.72 -3.33
C THR A 98 1.65 -20.82 -4.13
N GLN A 99 1.00 -21.41 -5.13
CA GLN A 99 1.62 -22.44 -5.94
C GLN A 99 2.76 -21.87 -6.78
N ASN A 100 3.84 -22.65 -6.87
CA ASN A 100 5.01 -22.34 -7.69
C ASN A 100 5.57 -20.94 -7.37
N MET A 101 5.73 -20.59 -6.08
CA MET A 101 6.54 -19.42 -5.71
C MET A 101 7.91 -19.56 -6.36
N SER A 102 8.35 -18.50 -7.05
CA SER A 102 9.71 -18.45 -7.58
C SER A 102 10.72 -18.40 -6.42
N LYS A 103 11.99 -18.73 -6.69
CA LYS A 103 13.05 -18.59 -5.68
C LYS A 103 13.11 -17.18 -5.09
N ALA A 104 12.92 -16.15 -5.92
CA ALA A 104 12.88 -14.76 -5.49
C ALA A 104 11.69 -14.47 -4.56
N GLU A 105 10.49 -14.96 -4.89
CA GLU A 105 9.30 -14.80 -4.03
C GLU A 105 9.49 -15.50 -2.68
N MET A 106 10.11 -16.69 -2.66
CA MET A 106 10.42 -17.40 -1.41
C MET A 106 11.44 -16.64 -0.55
N GLU A 107 12.47 -16.08 -1.18
CA GLU A 107 13.50 -15.27 -0.49
C GLU A 107 12.90 -13.98 0.07
N ASP A 108 12.12 -13.24 -0.73
CA ASP A 108 11.42 -12.03 -0.30
C ASP A 108 10.45 -12.32 0.86
N PHE A 109 9.69 -13.42 0.77
CA PHE A 109 8.80 -13.85 1.83
C PHE A 109 9.56 -14.22 3.11
N SER A 110 10.68 -14.94 3.00
CA SER A 110 11.50 -15.31 4.15
C SER A 110 12.08 -14.07 4.85
N ILE A 111 12.62 -13.12 4.09
CA ILE A 111 13.13 -11.85 4.63
C ILE A 111 12.01 -11.06 5.30
N TYR A 112 10.83 -11.01 4.68
CA TYR A 112 9.64 -10.38 5.26
C TYR A 112 9.27 -11.00 6.61
N VAL A 113 9.12 -12.34 6.67
CA VAL A 113 8.76 -13.07 7.89
C VAL A 113 9.77 -12.82 9.02
N GLU A 114 11.07 -12.83 8.72
CA GLU A 114 12.13 -12.62 9.70
C GLU A 114 12.14 -11.19 10.27
N ASN A 115 11.81 -10.19 9.45
CA ASN A 115 12.04 -8.79 9.80
C ASN A 115 10.77 -7.97 10.06
N ILE A 116 9.58 -8.49 9.79
CA ILE A 116 8.32 -7.74 9.91
C ILE A 116 8.06 -7.23 11.34
N ASP A 117 8.49 -7.98 12.35
CA ASP A 117 8.29 -7.65 13.76
C ASP A 117 9.12 -6.42 14.20
N LYS A 118 10.15 -6.04 13.44
CA LYS A 118 10.92 -4.81 13.62
C LYS A 118 10.16 -3.55 13.19
N THR A 119 9.05 -3.70 12.46
CA THR A 119 8.22 -2.60 11.98
C THR A 119 7.04 -2.31 12.94
N LYS A 120 6.49 -1.10 12.88
CA LYS A 120 5.23 -0.77 13.58
C LYS A 120 4.08 -1.67 13.08
N GLN A 121 3.18 -2.03 14.00
CA GLN A 121 2.00 -2.87 13.77
C GLN A 121 0.88 -2.14 13.01
N THR A 122 1.19 -1.52 11.87
CA THR A 122 0.20 -0.86 11.02
C THR A 122 -0.34 -1.85 10.00
N ARG A 123 -1.59 -2.29 10.18
CA ARG A 123 -2.29 -3.31 9.37
C ARG A 123 -2.00 -3.20 7.87
N LEU A 124 -2.51 -2.15 7.22
CA LEU A 124 -2.36 -1.94 5.78
C LEU A 124 -0.90 -1.90 5.30
N ARG A 125 0.01 -1.38 6.12
CA ARG A 125 1.43 -1.30 5.75
C ARG A 125 2.08 -2.68 5.72
N ARG A 126 1.79 -3.50 6.72
CA ARG A 126 2.32 -4.87 6.79
C ARG A 126 1.71 -5.74 5.71
N LEU A 127 0.38 -5.65 5.49
CA LEU A 127 -0.28 -6.32 4.37
C LEU A 127 0.32 -5.92 3.01
N ALA A 128 0.54 -4.63 2.76
CA ALA A 128 1.12 -4.19 1.49
C ALA A 128 2.55 -4.71 1.27
N LEU A 129 3.38 -4.79 2.32
CA LEU A 129 4.70 -5.42 2.24
C LEU A 129 4.61 -6.94 2.03
N PHE A 130 3.68 -7.61 2.72
CA PHE A 130 3.41 -9.03 2.52
C PHE A 130 3.06 -9.33 1.06
N TYR A 131 2.13 -8.57 0.47
CA TYR A 131 1.74 -8.77 -0.93
C TYR A 131 2.86 -8.46 -1.91
N LYS A 132 3.80 -7.57 -1.56
CA LYS A 132 4.99 -7.29 -2.37
C LYS A 132 5.98 -8.46 -2.45
N CYS A 133 5.86 -9.47 -1.59
CA CYS A 133 6.65 -10.71 -1.68
C CYS A 133 6.26 -11.57 -2.89
N PHE A 134 5.11 -11.28 -3.53
CA PHE A 134 4.59 -12.03 -4.66
C PHE A 134 4.63 -11.19 -5.93
N THR A 135 4.64 -11.86 -7.10
CA THR A 135 4.43 -11.18 -8.38
C THR A 135 3.09 -10.43 -8.39
N PRO A 136 2.97 -9.31 -9.14
CA PRO A 136 1.73 -8.51 -9.16
C PRO A 136 0.47 -9.33 -9.43
N LYS A 137 0.51 -10.25 -10.40
CA LYS A 137 -0.61 -11.13 -10.74
C LYS A 137 -1.05 -12.03 -9.58
N LYS A 138 -0.10 -12.58 -8.82
CA LYS A 138 -0.39 -13.45 -7.67
C LYS A 138 -0.91 -12.65 -6.49
N ALA A 139 -0.31 -11.50 -6.22
CA ALA A 139 -0.74 -10.57 -5.19
C ALA A 139 -2.18 -10.09 -5.45
N GLU A 140 -2.51 -9.68 -6.66
CA GLU A 140 -3.88 -9.29 -7.05
C GLU A 140 -4.89 -10.42 -6.85
N ALA A 141 -4.54 -11.64 -7.25
CA ALA A 141 -5.41 -12.79 -7.06
C ALA A 141 -5.72 -13.04 -5.58
N ALA A 142 -4.71 -12.92 -4.71
CA ALA A 142 -4.88 -13.07 -3.26
C ALA A 142 -5.69 -11.91 -2.64
N ILE A 143 -5.43 -10.66 -3.06
CA ILE A 143 -6.17 -9.48 -2.60
C ILE A 143 -7.65 -9.60 -2.97
N LYS A 144 -7.94 -9.94 -4.23
CA LYS A 144 -9.31 -10.14 -4.71
C LYS A 144 -9.99 -11.29 -3.99
N ARG A 145 -9.29 -12.41 -3.79
CA ARG A 145 -9.83 -13.56 -3.05
C ARG A 145 -10.26 -13.17 -1.65
N LEU A 146 -9.48 -12.33 -0.95
CA LEU A 146 -9.75 -11.95 0.43
C LEU A 146 -10.79 -10.85 0.56
N GLU A 147 -11.31 -10.28 -0.54
CA GLU A 147 -12.44 -9.35 -0.56
C GLU A 147 -12.28 -8.12 0.36
N TYR A 148 -11.07 -7.54 0.42
CA TYR A 148 -10.83 -6.28 1.16
C TYR A 148 -11.81 -5.17 0.74
N SER A 149 -12.00 -4.17 1.60
CA SER A 149 -12.77 -2.99 1.22
C SER A 149 -12.16 -2.33 -0.03
N PRO A 150 -12.95 -1.63 -0.87
CA PRO A 150 -12.40 -0.96 -2.05
C PRO A 150 -11.26 0.03 -1.74
N GLU A 151 -11.31 0.64 -0.55
CA GLU A 151 -10.27 1.54 -0.06
C GLU A 151 -8.97 0.78 0.25
N ASP A 152 -9.07 -0.28 1.06
CA ASP A 152 -7.94 -1.14 1.45
C ASP A 152 -7.33 -1.80 0.20
N GLU A 153 -8.15 -2.38 -0.68
CA GLU A 153 -7.71 -2.95 -1.96
C GLU A 153 -6.89 -1.93 -2.75
N GLY A 154 -7.38 -0.69 -2.90
CA GLY A 154 -6.65 0.37 -3.58
C GLY A 154 -5.26 0.60 -2.97
N TYR A 155 -5.16 0.66 -1.64
CA TYR A 155 -3.87 0.87 -0.95
C TYR A 155 -2.91 -0.30 -1.14
N LEU A 156 -3.41 -1.53 -1.10
CA LEU A 156 -2.59 -2.73 -1.33
C LEU A 156 -2.06 -2.76 -2.78
N LEU A 157 -2.90 -2.43 -3.76
CA LEU A 157 -2.51 -2.32 -5.17
C LEU A 157 -1.50 -1.19 -5.41
N ASP A 158 -1.66 -0.05 -4.73
CA ASP A 158 -0.67 1.03 -4.80
C ASP A 158 0.70 0.59 -4.27
N GLY A 159 0.74 -0.21 -3.20
CA GLY A 159 1.97 -0.82 -2.69
C GLY A 159 2.67 -1.67 -3.75
N ILE A 160 1.91 -2.40 -4.57
CA ILE A 160 2.44 -3.24 -5.66
C ILE A 160 2.96 -2.39 -6.83
N TYR A 161 2.18 -1.39 -7.26
CA TYR A 161 2.39 -0.70 -8.54
C TYR A 161 3.04 0.68 -8.47
N LEU A 162 2.99 1.34 -7.32
CA LEU A 162 3.44 2.72 -7.14
C LEU A 162 4.64 2.87 -6.22
N LEU A 163 4.92 1.90 -5.34
CA LEU A 163 6.06 1.98 -4.42
C LEU A 163 7.41 2.15 -5.15
N ASP A 164 7.63 1.35 -6.21
CA ASP A 164 8.85 1.44 -7.02
C ASP A 164 8.89 2.76 -7.80
N LYS A 165 7.75 3.24 -8.31
CA LYS A 165 7.67 4.55 -8.96
C LYS A 165 8.04 5.67 -7.99
N LEU A 166 7.54 5.60 -6.75
CA LEU A 166 7.84 6.56 -5.69
C LEU A 166 9.33 6.58 -5.33
N TYR A 167 10.01 5.44 -5.40
CA TYR A 167 11.46 5.33 -5.15
C TYR A 167 12.29 6.15 -6.14
N PHE A 168 11.84 6.26 -7.40
CA PHE A 168 12.52 7.01 -8.45
C PHE A 168 12.14 8.50 -8.53
N LEU A 169 11.22 8.98 -7.69
CA LEU A 169 10.86 10.41 -7.66
C LEU A 169 11.95 11.23 -6.95
N THR A 170 12.83 11.85 -7.72
CA THR A 170 13.98 12.61 -7.20
C THR A 170 13.89 14.12 -7.40
N ASN A 171 12.93 14.61 -8.19
CA ASN A 171 12.79 16.03 -8.49
C ASN A 171 11.39 16.55 -8.11
N LYS A 172 11.28 17.86 -7.90
CA LYS A 172 10.04 18.55 -7.48
C LYS A 172 8.90 18.34 -8.47
N TYR A 173 9.19 18.46 -9.77
CA TYR A 173 8.19 18.37 -10.82
C TYR A 173 7.50 17.01 -10.83
N ASP A 174 8.26 15.91 -10.88
CA ASP A 174 7.68 14.56 -10.90
C ASP A 174 6.95 14.23 -9.59
N LEU A 175 7.47 14.72 -8.46
CA LEU A 175 6.79 14.56 -7.17
C LEU A 175 5.43 15.28 -7.15
N LYS A 176 5.35 16.52 -7.64
CA LYS A 176 4.08 17.24 -7.73
C LYS A 176 3.11 16.58 -8.70
N LYS A 177 3.58 16.07 -9.85
CA LYS A 177 2.73 15.29 -10.76
C LYS A 177 2.20 14.01 -10.10
N PHE A 178 3.02 13.35 -9.29
CA PHE A 178 2.58 12.20 -8.51
C PHE A 178 1.48 12.59 -7.52
N LEU A 179 1.65 13.70 -6.78
CA LEU A 179 0.68 14.21 -5.82
C LEU A 179 -0.63 14.63 -6.48
N VAL A 180 -0.61 15.32 -7.62
CA VAL A 180 -1.84 15.65 -8.38
C VAL A 180 -2.57 14.40 -8.82
N LYS A 181 -1.84 13.37 -9.26
CA LYS A 181 -2.44 12.16 -9.81
C LYS A 181 -3.06 11.26 -8.73
N TYR A 182 -2.38 11.10 -7.59
CA TYR A 182 -2.77 10.12 -6.57
C TYR A 182 -3.23 10.75 -5.25
N GLY A 183 -2.97 12.04 -5.02
CA GLY A 183 -3.30 12.73 -3.78
C GLY A 183 -2.26 12.56 -2.67
N MET A 184 -2.38 13.41 -1.65
CA MET A 184 -1.47 13.44 -0.50
C MET A 184 -1.58 12.18 0.35
N GLU A 185 -2.80 11.67 0.56
CA GLU A 185 -3.06 10.51 1.40
C GLU A 185 -2.36 9.24 0.86
N ARG A 186 -2.47 9.02 -0.46
CA ARG A 186 -1.81 7.92 -1.18
C ARG A 186 -0.29 8.06 -1.12
N TYR A 187 0.23 9.29 -1.28
CA TYR A 187 1.66 9.58 -1.09
C TYR A 187 2.12 9.25 0.33
N ASP A 188 1.39 9.68 1.36
CA ASP A 188 1.77 9.48 2.76
C ASP A 188 1.78 7.99 3.12
N PHE A 189 0.79 7.24 2.62
CA PHE A 189 0.77 5.79 2.74
C PHE A 189 2.04 5.17 2.13
N LEU A 190 2.34 5.45 0.87
CA LEU A 190 3.50 4.86 0.17
C LEU A 190 4.84 5.32 0.75
N ASN A 191 4.94 6.58 1.20
CA ASN A 191 6.11 7.09 1.88
C ASN A 191 6.36 6.34 3.19
N ASN A 192 5.31 6.10 3.97
CA ASN A 192 5.39 5.31 5.19
C ASN A 192 5.64 3.81 4.95
N LEU A 193 5.10 3.26 3.85
CA LEU A 193 5.38 1.91 3.37
C LEU A 193 6.87 1.75 3.03
N SER A 194 7.45 2.71 2.30
CA SER A 194 8.88 2.68 1.95
C SER A 194 9.80 2.71 3.18
N LYS A 195 9.39 3.39 4.26
CA LYS A 195 10.12 3.38 5.54
C LYS A 195 10.10 1.99 6.20
N ALA A 196 8.98 1.28 6.13
CA ALA A 196 8.89 -0.10 6.63
C ALA A 196 9.63 -1.08 5.73
N GLN A 197 9.54 -0.94 4.40
CA GLN A 197 10.32 -1.72 3.44
C GLN A 197 11.82 -1.60 3.73
N ARG A 198 12.30 -0.38 4.03
CA ARG A 198 13.68 -0.15 4.44
C ARG A 198 14.09 -0.99 5.66
N ILE A 199 13.23 -1.09 6.66
CA ILE A 199 13.50 -1.85 7.88
C ILE A 199 13.51 -3.35 7.59
N VAL A 200 12.58 -3.82 6.75
CA VAL A 200 12.44 -5.25 6.43
C VAL A 200 13.61 -5.76 5.58
N TYR A 201 13.99 -5.01 4.56
CA TYR A 201 14.98 -5.42 3.56
C TYR A 201 16.36 -4.74 3.72
N ASP A 202 16.60 -4.09 4.87
CA ASP A 202 17.84 -3.34 5.18
C ASP A 202 18.30 -2.39 4.06
N LEU A 203 17.37 -1.64 3.48
CA LEU A 203 17.64 -0.75 2.34
C LEU A 203 18.28 0.57 2.78
N SER A 204 18.96 1.24 1.85
CA SER A 204 19.48 2.59 2.08
C SER A 204 18.38 3.60 2.38
N VAL A 205 18.62 4.51 3.34
CA VAL A 205 17.71 5.62 3.67
C VAL A 205 17.74 6.75 2.63
N ASN A 206 18.73 6.78 1.74
CA ASN A 206 19.05 7.95 0.92
C ASN A 206 17.87 8.43 0.06
N ARG A 207 17.10 7.53 -0.55
CA ARG A 207 15.92 7.92 -1.35
C ARG A 207 14.80 8.50 -0.51
N ILE A 208 14.59 7.98 0.70
CA ILE A 208 13.57 8.48 1.61
C ILE A 208 13.95 9.88 2.08
N VAL A 209 15.21 10.10 2.50
CA VAL A 209 15.70 11.42 2.91
C VAL A 209 15.66 12.42 1.77
N SER A 210 16.15 12.04 0.58
CA SER A 210 16.13 12.91 -0.60
C SER A 210 14.71 13.34 -0.96
N ARG A 211 13.75 12.42 -0.96
CA ARG A 211 12.35 12.74 -1.23
C ARG A 211 11.72 13.61 -0.13
N GLN A 212 12.07 13.37 1.13
CA GLN A 212 11.64 14.22 2.24
C GLN A 212 12.16 15.65 2.07
N TYR A 213 13.44 15.82 1.74
CA TYR A 213 14.03 17.13 1.45
C TYR A 213 13.30 17.85 0.31
N VAL A 214 12.97 17.15 -0.78
CA VAL A 214 12.19 17.73 -1.90
C VAL A 214 10.82 18.20 -1.42
N MET A 215 10.11 17.38 -0.64
CA MET A 215 8.80 17.74 -0.06
C MET A 215 8.90 18.94 0.89
N ASP A 216 9.90 18.97 1.77
CA ASP A 216 10.11 20.05 2.73
C ASP A 216 10.39 21.37 2.00
N ASN A 217 11.20 21.33 0.93
CA ASN A 217 11.43 22.49 0.08
C ASN A 217 10.13 22.98 -0.58
N ILE A 218 9.29 22.09 -1.10
CA ILE A 218 8.01 22.49 -1.71
C ILE A 218 7.15 23.24 -0.68
N LYS A 219 7.09 22.75 0.56
CA LYS A 219 6.33 23.36 1.66
C LYS A 219 6.93 24.68 2.14
N GLU A 220 8.24 24.74 2.29
CA GLU A 220 8.96 25.94 2.78
C GLU A 220 8.74 27.15 1.84
N TYR A 221 8.72 26.91 0.53
CA TYR A 221 8.52 27.95 -0.48
C TYR A 221 7.06 28.10 -0.94
N ASP A 222 6.11 27.45 -0.26
CA ASP A 222 4.68 27.47 -0.59
C ASP A 222 4.42 27.23 -2.10
N GLU A 223 5.15 26.28 -2.68
CA GLU A 223 5.06 26.07 -4.12
C GLU A 223 3.76 25.35 -4.49
N PRO A 224 3.06 25.76 -5.56
CA PRO A 224 1.80 25.15 -5.93
C PRO A 224 1.97 23.67 -6.32
N ILE A 225 1.06 22.84 -5.83
CA ILE A 225 0.95 21.41 -6.12
C ILE A 225 -0.37 21.14 -6.83
N PHE A 226 -1.48 21.61 -6.28
CA PHE A 226 -2.83 21.39 -6.80
C PHE A 226 -3.37 22.64 -7.51
N VAL A 227 -4.50 22.49 -8.21
CA VAL A 227 -5.15 23.63 -8.91
C VAL A 227 -5.57 24.70 -7.90
N GLU A 228 -5.97 24.28 -6.71
CA GLU A 228 -6.38 25.13 -5.60
C GLU A 228 -5.24 26.01 -5.07
N ASP A 229 -3.98 25.63 -5.32
CA ASP A 229 -2.81 26.41 -4.91
C ASP A 229 -2.46 27.52 -5.92
N LEU A 230 -3.16 27.58 -7.07
CA LEU A 230 -2.96 28.64 -8.06
C LEU A 230 -3.58 29.95 -7.59
N VAL A 231 -2.88 31.06 -7.86
CA VAL A 231 -3.35 32.41 -7.50
C VAL A 231 -4.50 32.92 -8.37
N ILE A 232 -4.91 32.14 -9.39
CA ILE A 232 -6.04 32.46 -10.27
C ILE A 232 -7.13 31.41 -10.12
N GLY A 233 -8.39 31.84 -10.16
CA GLY A 233 -9.57 30.96 -10.10
C GLY A 233 -10.47 31.08 -11.33
N PRO A 234 -11.63 30.36 -11.34
CA PRO A 234 -12.57 30.37 -12.46
C PRO A 234 -13.04 31.77 -12.87
N GLU A 235 -13.27 32.66 -11.90
CA GLU A 235 -13.65 34.06 -12.17
C GLU A 235 -12.58 34.83 -12.94
N ASP A 236 -11.30 34.57 -12.68
CA ASP A 236 -10.20 35.23 -13.37
C ASP A 236 -10.13 34.81 -14.84
N LEU A 237 -10.33 33.52 -15.11
CA LEU A 237 -10.39 32.99 -16.48
C LEU A 237 -11.61 33.54 -17.23
N ARG A 238 -12.77 33.62 -16.56
CA ARG A 238 -13.99 34.20 -17.15
C ARG A 238 -13.82 35.67 -17.50
N ASN A 239 -13.25 36.46 -16.59
CA ASN A 239 -12.92 37.86 -16.83
C ASN A 239 -11.89 38.05 -17.94
N ALA A 240 -11.03 37.05 -18.18
CA ALA A 240 -10.10 37.02 -19.32
C ALA A 240 -10.75 36.58 -20.65
N GLY A 241 -12.05 36.26 -20.66
CA GLY A 241 -12.79 35.84 -21.85
C GLY A 241 -12.56 34.39 -22.26
N ILE A 242 -12.04 33.56 -21.34
CA ILE A 242 -11.92 32.11 -21.55
C ILE A 242 -13.25 31.47 -21.16
N PRO A 243 -13.85 30.60 -22.01
CA PRO A 243 -15.12 29.98 -21.71
C PRO A 243 -14.96 28.84 -20.68
N ASP A 244 -16.00 28.62 -19.88
CA ASP A 244 -16.00 27.69 -18.75
C ASP A 244 -15.67 26.23 -19.16
N ASP A 245 -16.02 25.81 -20.38
CA ASP A 245 -15.71 24.48 -20.92
C ASP A 245 -14.22 24.24 -21.21
N GLU A 246 -13.40 25.29 -21.19
CA GLU A 246 -11.94 25.21 -21.37
C GLU A 246 -11.18 25.27 -20.02
N PHE A 247 -11.86 25.49 -18.88
CA PHE A 247 -11.20 25.73 -17.60
C PHE A 247 -10.29 24.58 -17.16
N ASP A 248 -10.77 23.35 -17.14
CA ASP A 248 -9.97 22.19 -16.69
C ASP A 248 -8.68 22.07 -17.49
N ARG A 249 -8.77 22.20 -18.82
CA ARG A 249 -7.60 22.14 -19.72
C ARG A 249 -6.63 23.29 -19.45
N ILE A 250 -7.13 24.49 -19.17
CA ILE A 250 -6.31 25.67 -18.91
C ILE A 250 -5.64 25.56 -17.55
N PHE A 251 -6.38 25.20 -16.49
CA PHE A 251 -5.82 24.97 -15.15
C PHE A 251 -4.76 23.88 -15.18
N ASP A 252 -5.00 22.75 -15.86
CA ASP A 252 -4.00 21.70 -16.06
C ASP A 252 -2.74 22.21 -16.77
N ALA A 253 -2.89 23.12 -17.74
CA ALA A 253 -1.78 23.66 -18.50
C ALA A 253 -0.95 24.66 -17.69
N VAL A 254 -1.62 25.54 -16.93
CA VAL A 254 -0.92 26.53 -16.08
C VAL A 254 -0.30 25.87 -14.84
N LEU A 255 -0.96 24.86 -14.25
CA LEU A 255 -0.40 24.10 -13.12
C LEU A 255 0.88 23.35 -13.54
N ASP A 256 0.91 22.76 -14.72
CA ASP A 256 2.08 22.05 -15.23
C ASP A 256 3.31 22.98 -15.40
N ILE A 257 3.11 24.24 -15.79
CA ILE A 257 4.21 25.22 -15.85
C ILE A 257 4.62 25.73 -14.47
N THR A 258 3.69 25.88 -13.52
CA THR A 258 4.05 26.28 -12.15
C THR A 258 4.78 25.17 -11.40
N HIS A 259 4.51 23.90 -11.72
CA HIS A 259 5.32 22.78 -11.22
C HIS A 259 6.79 22.87 -11.66
N MET A 260 7.05 23.36 -12.88
CA MET A 260 8.42 23.58 -13.38
C MET A 260 9.02 24.89 -12.88
N LYS A 261 8.20 25.94 -12.75
CA LYS A 261 8.61 27.30 -12.41
C LYS A 261 7.64 27.91 -11.40
N PRO A 262 7.80 27.61 -10.10
CA PRO A 262 6.87 28.04 -9.06
C PRO A 262 6.65 29.55 -8.99
N TYR A 263 7.68 30.35 -9.28
CA TYR A 263 7.61 31.81 -9.30
C TYR A 263 6.62 32.39 -10.34
N LEU A 264 6.15 31.59 -11.31
CA LEU A 264 5.12 32.02 -12.25
C LEU A 264 3.72 32.04 -11.64
N ASN A 265 3.53 31.60 -10.38
CA ASN A 265 2.25 31.66 -9.67
C ASN A 265 1.88 33.09 -9.25
N THR A 266 1.89 34.02 -10.22
CA THR A 266 1.40 35.39 -10.07
C THR A 266 0.20 35.58 -10.98
N LYS A 267 -0.75 36.43 -10.57
CA LYS A 267 -1.98 36.68 -11.34
C LYS A 267 -1.68 37.14 -12.76
N LYS A 268 -0.67 38.00 -12.91
CA LYS A 268 -0.23 38.52 -14.22
C LYS A 268 0.30 37.38 -15.10
N ASP A 269 1.27 36.62 -14.61
CA ASP A 269 1.94 35.60 -15.42
C ASP A 269 0.99 34.47 -15.78
N LEU A 270 0.18 33.98 -14.82
CA LEU A 270 -0.76 32.89 -15.10
C LEU A 270 -1.85 33.29 -16.08
N LEU A 271 -2.39 34.51 -16.03
CA LEU A 271 -3.37 34.97 -17.02
C LEU A 271 -2.76 35.13 -18.41
N GLU A 272 -1.49 35.52 -18.52
CA GLU A 272 -0.77 35.56 -19.80
C GLU A 272 -0.64 34.15 -20.40
N TYR A 273 -0.20 33.17 -19.60
CA TYR A 273 -0.07 31.78 -20.03
C TYR A 273 -1.43 31.14 -20.33
N ALA A 274 -2.45 31.41 -19.52
CA ALA A 274 -3.82 30.94 -19.76
C ALA A 274 -4.34 31.42 -21.12
N ASN A 275 -4.23 32.71 -21.41
CA ASN A 275 -4.59 33.28 -22.71
C ASN A 275 -3.81 32.66 -23.87
N LYS A 276 -2.51 32.44 -23.68
CA LYS A 276 -1.65 31.79 -24.68
C LYS A 276 -2.07 30.35 -24.96
N PHE A 277 -2.36 29.57 -23.92
CA PHE A 277 -2.78 28.17 -24.03
C PHE A 277 -4.22 28.02 -24.52
N TYR A 278 -5.08 29.02 -24.29
CA TYR A 278 -6.40 29.12 -24.89
C TYR A 278 -6.31 29.36 -26.41
N LYS A 279 -5.59 30.41 -26.82
CA LYS A 279 -5.43 30.77 -28.25
C LYS A 279 -4.65 29.73 -29.06
N ASN A 280 -3.74 29.00 -28.44
CA ASN A 280 -2.89 28.02 -29.12
C ASN A 280 -2.85 26.68 -28.36
N LYS A 281 -3.73 25.76 -28.75
CA LYS A 281 -3.80 24.41 -28.19
C LYS A 281 -2.46 23.65 -28.32
N TRP A 282 -1.72 23.85 -29.41
CA TRP A 282 -0.39 23.24 -29.60
C TRP A 282 0.65 23.74 -28.61
N ALA A 283 0.59 25.02 -28.23
CA ALA A 283 1.47 25.56 -27.19
C ALA A 283 1.21 24.91 -25.84
N ALA A 284 -0.04 24.56 -25.54
CA ALA A 284 -0.40 23.81 -24.34
C ALA A 284 0.07 22.34 -24.44
N THR A 285 -0.11 21.69 -25.59
CA THR A 285 0.27 20.28 -25.79
C THR A 285 1.78 20.07 -25.74
N PHE A 286 2.57 20.91 -26.42
CA PHE A 286 4.02 20.79 -26.53
C PHE A 286 4.79 21.62 -25.50
N ARG A 287 4.13 22.10 -24.45
CA ARG A 287 4.75 22.94 -23.41
C ARG A 287 6.04 22.32 -22.87
N LYS A 288 6.04 21.00 -22.64
CA LYS A 288 7.19 20.24 -22.10
C LYS A 288 8.43 20.29 -22.98
N LEU A 289 8.29 20.28 -24.31
CA LEU A 289 9.43 20.32 -25.24
C LEU A 289 10.18 21.65 -25.23
N LYS A 290 9.52 22.75 -24.82
CA LYS A 290 10.15 24.07 -24.71
C LYS A 290 11.04 24.22 -23.48
N PHE A 291 11.00 23.27 -22.55
CA PHE A 291 11.75 23.31 -21.30
C PHE A 291 12.89 22.27 -21.22
N ILE A 292 13.05 21.40 -22.23
CA ILE A 292 14.16 20.42 -22.33
C ILE A 292 15.33 21.04 -23.12
N LYS A 293 15.72 22.28 -22.80
CA LYS A 293 16.89 22.94 -23.40
C LYS A 293 17.94 23.23 -22.34
#